data_AF-A0A2N2THJ4-F1
#
_entry.id   AF-A0A2N2THJ4-F1
#
_cell.length_a   1.000
_cell.length_b   1.000
_cell.length_c   1.000
_cell.angle_alpha   90.00
_cell.angle_beta   90.00
_cell.angle_gamma   90.00
#
_symmetry.space_group_name_H-M   'P 1'
#
loop_
_entity.id
_entity.type
_entity.pdbx_description
1 polymer ?
#
loop_
_entity_poly.entity_id
_entity_poly.type
_entity_poly.pdbx_seq_one_letter_code
_entity_poly.pdbx_strand_id
1 'polypeptide(L)'
;MRGTARRSDPRSDALVTFNWHVGTLQPYSSLWLIMHRLALMNQISIAEVRSISKTGSFSTRMHSLTENTNTLDVGVLAAAIGERPQALTFSTMQPFAAWTRRYFLTTSIQYCPACLALGFHSVFQCLKLMKRCPLHGEWLRQHCSCGAPISACVSASLYRDAGMCRKCFHRFLDVRQARRPSMPEENLSAFDEVRDWLLGLGSRVSTMVSEDLSHELPSVRVEAAAELATRTLSLQYPRCLVPEPVPPHAETVHSIQSPWASCGPESAEPRASPKRVVFCAIDRYMRRHLLRGQRWITRLAMHADAQYIAHQIAYEPDALLAWTYLLWLMAIFQSCSLRSVRCRDAYQAYQRGIRVPGCNVYKGPSWDARTIEWLQYHAAETSLLAVWRDLHQAALAMSRNEDPRWGPNIANAAGRFQWLGLQHTNGIVEFAAVQSMGVRFGYAVQPPKAHQRPPQIATPRKSDVALRGMSRRGLFKLPDGDWKAGSLTLPTKKELPQLKVHHLLHVEDPLHFIVVHRSGAKGYFAARLVEFGLEGRGVDPRSAVESLRTAVRQYTRQYGTPWKLTLPSVVLEGRLLRHEGQQCLSNEGLAPHE
;
A
#
# COMPACT_ATOMS: atom_id res chain seq x y z
N MET A 1 39.80 -10.25 -15.06
CA MET A 1 39.44 -9.16 -14.12
C MET A 1 40.62 -8.20 -14.03
N ARG A 2 40.57 -7.06 -14.73
CA ARG A 2 41.59 -6.00 -14.62
C ARG A 2 41.08 -4.98 -13.60
N GLY A 3 41.71 -4.94 -12.43
CA GLY A 3 41.42 -3.96 -11.40
C GLY A 3 41.90 -2.58 -11.83
N THR A 4 40.97 -1.64 -11.98
CA THR A 4 41.29 -0.22 -12.19
C THR A 4 41.67 0.38 -10.84
N ALA A 5 42.97 0.52 -10.59
CA ALA A 5 43.50 1.28 -9.48
C ALA A 5 43.06 2.75 -9.60
N ARG A 6 42.29 3.23 -8.61
CA ARG A 6 42.00 4.66 -8.45
C ARG A 6 43.32 5.36 -8.11
N ARG A 7 43.83 6.17 -9.05
CA ARG A 7 44.85 7.19 -8.75
C ARG A 7 44.27 8.15 -7.71
N SER A 8 44.78 8.08 -6.50
CA SER A 8 44.63 9.14 -5.49
C SER A 8 45.44 10.34 -5.95
N ASP A 9 44.76 11.42 -6.34
CA ASP A 9 45.38 12.70 -6.70
C ASP A 9 45.83 13.40 -5.40
N PRO A 10 47.14 13.60 -5.17
CA PRO A 10 47.67 14.20 -3.95
C PRO A 10 47.66 15.72 -4.10
N ARG A 11 46.47 16.33 -4.24
CA ARG A 11 46.34 17.77 -4.02
C ARG A 11 46.21 17.97 -2.51
N SER A 12 47.14 18.72 -1.93
CA SER A 12 47.10 19.12 -0.53
C SER A 12 45.71 19.63 -0.16
N ASP A 13 45.06 18.97 0.81
CA ASP A 13 43.73 19.28 1.36
C ASP A 13 43.74 20.60 2.14
N ALA A 14 44.19 21.69 1.52
CA ALA A 14 43.88 23.01 2.02
C ALA A 14 42.37 23.18 1.86
N LEU A 15 41.64 23.02 2.97
CA LEU A 15 40.21 23.30 3.06
C LEU A 15 39.95 24.67 2.45
N VAL A 16 39.14 24.72 1.40
CA VAL A 16 38.71 25.98 0.79
C VAL A 16 37.96 26.76 1.86
N THR A 17 38.38 28.00 2.11
CA THR A 17 37.71 28.92 3.04
C THR A 17 37.01 30.01 2.25
N PHE A 18 35.80 30.36 2.67
CA PHE A 18 35.02 31.42 2.07
C PHE A 18 34.82 32.57 3.05
N ASN A 19 34.77 33.80 2.52
CA ASN A 19 34.34 34.97 3.28
C ASN A 19 32.86 34.78 3.64
N TRP A 20 32.61 34.58 4.93
CA TRP A 20 31.30 34.37 5.53
C TRP A 20 31.27 35.03 6.90
N HIS A 21 30.12 35.62 7.26
CA HIS A 21 29.93 36.13 8.61
C HIS A 21 29.33 35.01 9.47
N VAL A 22 30.18 34.35 10.24
CA VAL A 22 29.78 33.26 11.14
C VAL A 22 28.63 33.71 12.05
N GLY A 23 27.65 32.84 12.27
CA GLY A 23 26.46 33.09 13.06
C GLY A 23 25.34 33.82 12.30
N THR A 24 25.52 34.15 11.01
CA THR A 24 24.45 34.75 10.18
C THR A 24 23.65 33.72 9.38
N LEU A 25 23.89 32.43 9.62
CA LEU A 25 23.08 31.38 9.06
C LEU A 25 21.81 31.21 9.89
N GLN A 26 20.68 31.64 9.32
CA GLN A 26 19.39 31.56 9.97
C GLN A 26 18.83 30.13 9.90
N PRO A 27 18.12 29.65 10.94
CA PRO A 27 17.39 28.39 10.89
C PRO A 27 16.57 28.24 9.60
N TYR A 28 16.57 27.02 9.04
CA TYR A 28 15.86 26.66 7.81
C TYR A 28 16.34 27.33 6.52
N SER A 29 17.39 28.16 6.56
CA SER A 29 17.97 28.77 5.36
C SER A 29 18.31 27.71 4.32
N SER A 30 17.66 27.77 3.17
CA SER A 30 17.87 26.79 2.11
C SER A 30 19.32 26.81 1.59
N LEU A 31 19.83 25.64 1.20
CA LEU A 31 21.14 25.52 0.56
C LEU A 31 21.20 26.33 -0.73
N TRP A 32 20.10 26.43 -1.48
CA TRP A 32 19.98 27.31 -2.64
C TRP A 32 20.36 28.77 -2.30
N LEU A 33 19.79 29.33 -1.23
CA LEU A 33 20.10 30.69 -0.79
C LEU A 33 21.54 30.80 -0.30
N ILE A 34 22.02 29.83 0.49
CA ILE A 34 23.40 29.81 0.99
C ILE A 34 24.39 29.88 -0.17
N MET A 35 24.17 29.10 -1.24
CA MET A 35 25.03 29.15 -2.43
C MET A 35 24.96 30.48 -3.18
N HIS A 36 23.79 31.12 -3.25
CA HIS A 36 23.67 32.47 -3.81
C HIS A 36 24.40 33.52 -2.97
N ARG A 37 24.31 33.43 -1.63
CA ARG A 37 25.03 34.32 -0.72
C ARG A 37 26.55 34.16 -0.88
N LEU A 38 27.04 32.92 -0.91
CA LEU A 38 28.45 32.64 -1.11
C LEU A 38 28.97 33.17 -2.44
N ALA A 39 28.22 32.95 -3.52
CA ALA A 39 28.58 33.45 -4.83
C ALA A 39 28.62 34.99 -4.90
N LEU A 40 27.66 35.68 -4.27
CA LEU A 40 27.66 37.14 -4.19
C LEU A 40 28.84 37.71 -3.40
N MET A 41 29.23 37.05 -2.29
CA MET A 41 30.28 37.56 -1.41
C MET A 41 31.69 37.20 -1.87
N ASN A 42 31.85 36.08 -2.58
CA ASN A 42 33.16 35.50 -2.91
C ASN A 42 33.41 35.35 -4.42
N GLN A 43 32.42 35.66 -5.26
CA GLN A 43 32.50 35.46 -6.72
C GLN A 43 32.89 34.02 -7.11
N ILE A 44 32.39 33.02 -6.35
CA ILE A 44 32.77 31.62 -6.54
C ILE A 44 32.43 31.13 -7.95
N SER A 45 33.32 30.32 -8.50
CA SER A 45 33.13 29.58 -9.75
C SER A 45 32.52 28.20 -9.49
N ILE A 46 31.98 27.59 -10.54
CA ILE A 46 31.55 26.17 -10.47
C ILE A 46 32.71 25.23 -10.12
N ALA A 47 33.96 25.60 -10.44
CA ALA A 47 35.14 24.79 -10.15
C ALA A 47 35.43 24.73 -8.64
N GLU A 48 35.29 25.87 -7.95
CA GLU A 48 35.39 25.91 -6.48
C GLU A 48 34.22 25.17 -5.82
N VAL A 49 33.02 25.24 -6.40
CA VAL A 49 31.89 24.46 -5.88
C VAL A 49 32.11 22.94 -6.04
N ARG A 50 32.93 22.51 -7.01
CA ARG A 50 33.30 21.08 -7.14
C ARG A 50 34.21 20.61 -6.00
N SER A 51 35.00 21.49 -5.38
CA SER A 51 35.87 21.09 -4.26
C SER A 51 35.06 20.72 -3.00
N ILE A 52 33.85 21.26 -2.87
CA ILE A 52 32.90 20.96 -1.78
C ILE A 52 31.82 19.93 -2.19
N SER A 53 31.97 19.30 -3.36
CA SER A 53 31.03 18.28 -3.86
C SER A 53 31.36 16.89 -3.30
N LYS A 54 30.34 16.10 -2.97
CA LYS A 54 30.54 14.70 -2.50
C LYS A 54 31.14 13.78 -3.57
N THR A 55 30.87 14.05 -4.85
CA THR A 55 31.23 13.16 -5.96
C THR A 55 32.37 13.71 -6.80
N GLY A 56 32.86 14.93 -6.51
CA GLY A 56 33.88 15.64 -7.31
C GLY A 56 33.46 15.96 -8.76
N SER A 57 32.26 15.57 -9.16
CA SER A 57 31.72 15.74 -10.50
C SER A 57 30.21 15.95 -10.42
N PHE A 58 29.79 17.09 -10.96
CA PHE A 58 28.41 17.31 -11.38
C PHE A 58 28.27 16.65 -12.76
N SER A 59 27.81 15.40 -12.77
CA SER A 59 27.51 14.69 -14.03
C SER A 59 26.45 15.44 -14.86
N THR A 60 26.16 15.00 -16.08
CA THR A 60 25.12 15.58 -16.96
C THR A 60 23.69 15.60 -16.37
N ARG A 61 23.48 15.13 -15.14
CA ARG A 61 22.19 15.16 -14.44
C ARG A 61 21.96 16.51 -13.75
N MET A 62 20.70 16.94 -13.72
CA MET A 62 20.30 18.12 -12.95
C MET A 62 20.43 17.85 -11.45
N HIS A 63 21.37 18.54 -10.80
CA HIS A 63 21.62 18.43 -9.36
C HIS A 63 20.87 19.54 -8.60
N SER A 64 19.78 19.18 -7.90
CA SER A 64 18.96 20.13 -7.14
C SER A 64 19.56 20.46 -5.78
N LEU A 65 19.69 21.76 -5.47
CA LEU A 65 20.12 22.25 -4.15
C LEU A 65 19.04 22.10 -3.07
N THR A 66 17.76 21.91 -3.43
CA THR A 66 16.70 21.68 -2.43
C THR A 66 16.73 20.25 -1.88
N GLU A 67 16.95 19.26 -2.76
CA GLU A 67 17.04 17.85 -2.40
C GLU A 67 18.46 17.46 -1.92
N ASN A 68 19.49 18.03 -2.56
CA ASN A 68 20.91 17.82 -2.31
C ASN A 68 21.37 16.34 -2.39
N THR A 69 20.65 15.43 -3.07
CA THR A 69 21.08 14.02 -3.20
C THR A 69 22.48 13.92 -3.80
N ASN A 70 23.47 13.63 -2.94
CA ASN A 70 24.89 13.52 -3.28
C ASN A 70 25.45 14.71 -4.09
N THR A 71 24.94 15.92 -3.89
CA THR A 71 25.37 17.10 -4.66
C THR A 71 26.51 17.84 -3.96
N LEU A 72 26.25 18.42 -2.79
CA LEU A 72 27.22 19.10 -1.94
C LEU A 72 27.43 18.33 -0.63
N ASP A 73 28.67 18.35 -0.15
CA ASP A 73 28.97 17.89 1.20
C ASP A 73 28.69 19.02 2.20
N VAL A 74 27.62 18.87 2.98
CA VAL A 74 27.18 19.87 3.95
C VAL A 74 28.19 20.05 5.07
N GLY A 75 28.94 19.00 5.44
CA GLY A 75 29.99 19.08 6.46
C GLY A 75 31.19 19.86 5.97
N VAL A 76 31.64 19.58 4.75
CA VAL A 76 32.73 20.35 4.11
C VAL A 76 32.31 21.80 3.89
N LEU A 77 31.08 22.04 3.43
CA LEU A 77 30.55 23.40 3.27
C LEU A 77 30.51 24.15 4.61
N ALA A 78 30.02 23.50 5.67
CA ALA A 78 29.96 24.10 7.01
C ALA A 78 31.37 24.51 7.48
N ALA A 79 32.35 23.62 7.34
CA ALA A 79 33.75 23.90 7.67
C ALA A 79 34.32 25.07 6.83
N ALA A 80 34.03 25.10 5.53
CA ALA A 80 34.50 26.13 4.61
C ALA A 80 33.99 27.54 4.95
N ILE A 81 32.80 27.65 5.57
CA ILE A 81 32.19 28.92 5.96
C ILE A 81 32.33 29.21 7.48
N GLY A 82 33.02 28.34 8.23
CA GLY A 82 33.21 28.49 9.67
C GLY A 82 31.96 28.23 10.52
N GLU A 83 30.97 27.52 9.99
CA GLU A 83 29.73 27.17 10.69
C GLU A 83 29.76 25.74 11.23
N ARG A 84 28.90 25.46 12.21
CA ARG A 84 28.68 24.09 12.68
C ARG A 84 27.81 23.33 11.69
N PRO A 85 28.08 22.04 11.37
CA PRO A 85 27.25 21.25 10.46
C PRO A 85 25.76 21.23 10.84
N GLN A 86 25.44 21.29 12.14
CA GLN A 86 24.08 21.33 12.67
C GLN A 86 23.29 22.56 12.21
N ALA A 87 23.97 23.68 11.94
CA ALA A 87 23.33 24.90 11.46
C ALA A 87 22.77 24.72 10.03
N LEU A 88 23.33 23.77 9.26
CA LEU A 88 22.87 23.44 7.91
C LEU A 88 21.94 22.22 7.87
N THR A 89 21.58 21.61 9.01
CA THR A 89 20.76 20.38 9.04
C THR A 89 19.51 20.51 8.18
N PHE A 90 18.73 21.59 8.36
CA PHE A 90 17.50 21.82 7.60
C PHE A 90 17.66 22.78 6.42
N SER A 91 18.89 22.94 5.91
CA SER A 91 19.12 23.70 4.67
C SER A 91 18.68 22.94 3.41
N THR A 92 18.46 21.64 3.55
CA THR A 92 18.01 20.75 2.47
C THR A 92 16.91 19.84 3.00
N MET A 93 16.27 19.08 2.11
CA MET A 93 15.31 18.07 2.53
C MET A 93 15.95 16.71 2.89
N GLN A 94 17.28 16.60 2.89
CA GLN A 94 17.97 15.33 3.21
C GLN A 94 17.64 14.73 4.58
N PRO A 95 17.41 15.51 5.66
CA PRO A 95 17.05 14.93 6.96
C PRO A 95 15.71 14.19 6.96
N PHE A 96 14.86 14.41 5.96
CA PHE A 96 13.53 13.81 5.89
C PHE A 96 13.55 12.53 5.04
N ALA A 97 12.53 11.68 5.27
CA ALA A 97 12.37 10.42 4.55
C ALA A 97 12.38 10.63 3.03
N ALA A 98 12.99 9.71 2.29
CA ALA A 98 13.18 9.86 0.84
C ALA A 98 11.85 10.05 0.07
N TRP A 99 10.76 9.45 0.56
CA TRP A 99 9.46 9.58 -0.05
C TRP A 99 8.88 11.01 0.10
N THR A 100 9.08 11.70 1.23
CA THR A 100 8.54 13.07 1.42
C THR A 100 9.21 14.03 0.45
N ARG A 101 10.52 13.89 0.23
CA ARG A 101 11.27 14.62 -0.80
C ARG A 101 10.69 14.41 -2.18
N ARG A 102 10.55 13.16 -2.60
CA ARG A 102 10.10 12.80 -3.95
C ARG A 102 8.71 13.32 -4.25
N TYR A 103 7.81 13.30 -3.28
CA TYR A 103 6.41 13.61 -3.52
C TYR A 103 6.05 15.06 -3.21
N PHE A 104 6.63 15.68 -2.19
CA PHE A 104 6.27 17.04 -1.79
C PHE A 104 7.14 18.14 -2.37
N LEU A 105 8.36 17.87 -2.85
CA LEU A 105 9.18 18.94 -3.43
C LEU A 105 8.69 19.37 -4.81
N THR A 106 8.69 20.68 -5.06
CA THR A 106 8.58 21.23 -6.41
C THR A 106 9.88 21.05 -7.18
N THR A 107 9.78 21.04 -8.51
CA THR A 107 10.93 20.99 -9.41
C THR A 107 11.61 22.36 -9.58
N SER A 108 10.90 23.46 -9.30
CA SER A 108 11.40 24.84 -9.31
C SER A 108 11.51 25.42 -7.91
N ILE A 109 12.28 26.50 -7.75
CA ILE A 109 12.28 27.28 -6.51
C ILE A 109 10.94 27.99 -6.36
N GLN A 110 10.36 27.89 -5.17
CA GLN A 110 9.22 28.68 -4.73
C GLN A 110 9.69 29.62 -3.63
N TYR A 111 9.41 30.92 -3.77
CA TYR A 111 9.91 31.92 -2.83
C TYR A 111 8.86 32.97 -2.47
N CYS A 112 9.03 33.56 -1.29
CA CYS A 112 8.31 34.75 -0.86
C CYS A 112 9.17 35.99 -1.17
N PRO A 113 8.69 36.96 -1.96
CA PRO A 113 9.43 38.19 -2.26
C PRO A 113 9.86 38.94 -1.01
N ALA A 114 8.98 39.10 -0.03
CA ALA A 114 9.30 39.77 1.23
C ALA A 114 10.37 39.03 2.04
N CYS A 115 10.36 37.69 2.09
CA CYS A 115 11.44 36.93 2.74
C CYS A 115 12.78 37.14 2.02
N LEU A 116 12.75 37.04 0.69
CA LEU A 116 13.96 37.09 -0.12
C LEU A 116 14.60 38.48 -0.05
N ALA A 117 13.79 39.54 -0.02
CA ALA A 117 14.20 40.91 0.22
C ALA A 117 14.71 41.16 1.66
N LEU A 118 14.57 40.22 2.59
CA LEU A 118 15.20 40.27 3.91
C LEU A 118 16.45 39.36 3.97
N GLY A 119 16.89 38.82 2.83
CA GLY A 119 18.00 37.88 2.74
C GLY A 119 17.67 36.48 3.23
N PHE A 120 16.40 36.06 3.20
CA PHE A 120 15.93 34.77 3.69
C PHE A 120 15.12 33.97 2.67
N HIS A 121 15.30 32.65 2.67
CA HIS A 121 14.52 31.68 1.90
C HIS A 121 14.66 30.32 2.57
N SER A 122 13.53 29.68 2.85
CA SER A 122 13.49 28.38 3.50
C SER A 122 13.32 27.26 2.48
N VAL A 123 13.96 26.11 2.70
CA VAL A 123 13.76 24.93 1.83
C VAL A 123 12.29 24.47 1.82
N PHE A 124 11.56 24.71 2.92
CA PHE A 124 10.14 24.36 3.05
C PHE A 124 9.23 25.18 2.14
N GLN A 125 9.67 26.35 1.66
CA GLN A 125 8.90 27.12 0.68
C GLN A 125 8.76 26.36 -0.64
N CYS A 126 9.66 25.41 -0.93
CA CYS A 126 9.61 24.54 -2.11
C CYS A 126 8.73 23.28 -1.92
N LEU A 127 7.89 23.24 -0.89
CA LEU A 127 6.90 22.17 -0.74
C LEU A 127 5.66 22.50 -1.58
N LYS A 128 5.19 21.56 -2.40
CA LYS A 128 3.97 21.65 -3.22
C LYS A 128 2.74 22.07 -2.42
N LEU A 129 2.66 21.63 -1.16
CA LEU A 129 1.58 21.93 -0.21
C LEU A 129 1.65 23.36 0.34
N MET A 130 2.82 23.99 0.32
CA MET A 130 2.99 25.36 0.78
C MET A 130 2.65 26.31 -0.37
N LYS A 131 1.51 26.98 -0.25
CA LYS A 131 1.06 27.98 -1.24
C LYS A 131 1.32 29.41 -0.80
N ARG A 132 1.32 29.64 0.51
CA ARG A 132 1.52 30.94 1.13
C ARG A 132 2.69 30.89 2.10
N CYS A 133 3.39 32.01 2.23
CA CYS A 133 4.49 32.16 3.16
C CYS A 133 3.97 32.14 4.60
N PRO A 134 4.49 31.30 5.51
CA PRO A 134 4.09 31.33 6.91
C PRO A 134 4.49 32.63 7.63
N LEU A 135 5.51 33.34 7.15
CA LEU A 135 6.02 34.55 7.79
C LEU A 135 5.24 35.81 7.40
N HIS A 136 4.88 35.93 6.12
CA HIS A 136 4.27 37.15 5.57
C HIS A 136 2.85 36.94 5.04
N GLY A 137 2.37 35.69 4.99
CA GLY A 137 1.08 35.36 4.40
C GLY A 137 1.00 35.53 2.88
N GLU A 138 2.06 35.97 2.18
CA GLU A 138 2.05 36.19 0.73
C GLU A 138 2.03 34.88 -0.09
N TRP A 139 1.46 34.92 -1.29
CA TRP A 139 1.55 33.79 -2.24
C TRP A 139 2.99 33.56 -2.69
N LEU A 140 3.43 32.30 -2.65
CA LEU A 140 4.76 31.91 -3.12
C LEU A 140 4.83 31.98 -4.65
N ARG A 141 5.90 32.59 -5.16
CA ARG A 141 6.16 32.73 -6.59
C ARG A 141 7.12 31.65 -7.07
N GLN A 142 6.90 31.14 -8.28
CA GLN A 142 7.81 30.18 -8.95
C GLN A 142 8.64 30.84 -10.08
N HIS A 143 8.22 32.04 -10.48
CA HIS A 143 8.77 32.77 -11.60
C HIS A 143 9.16 34.17 -11.16
N CYS A 144 10.19 34.71 -11.80
CA CYS A 144 10.51 36.12 -11.74
C CYS A 144 9.37 36.96 -12.34
N SER A 145 9.36 38.26 -12.10
CA SER A 145 8.42 39.22 -12.72
C SER A 145 8.42 39.18 -14.25
N CYS A 146 9.52 38.76 -14.88
CA CYS A 146 9.62 38.58 -16.33
C CYS A 146 9.09 37.22 -16.85
N GLY A 147 8.53 36.39 -15.97
CA GLY A 147 8.02 35.05 -16.27
C GLY A 147 9.08 33.96 -16.33
N ALA A 148 10.38 34.26 -16.16
CA ALA A 148 11.41 33.23 -16.14
C ALA A 148 11.36 32.39 -14.85
N PRO A 149 11.48 31.05 -14.91
CA PRO A 149 11.50 30.20 -13.72
C PRO A 149 12.81 30.40 -12.94
N ILE A 150 12.76 30.26 -11.62
CA ILE A 150 13.96 30.26 -10.77
C ILE A 150 14.44 28.81 -10.58
N SER A 151 15.63 28.52 -11.07
CA SER A 151 16.22 27.19 -11.02
C SER A 151 16.83 26.88 -9.66
N ALA A 152 16.52 25.69 -9.13
CA ALA A 152 17.16 25.11 -7.95
C ALA A 152 18.47 24.37 -8.27
N CYS A 153 18.84 24.27 -9.56
CA CYS A 153 19.91 23.40 -10.00
C CYS A 153 21.29 24.07 -9.96
N VAL A 154 22.28 23.31 -9.51
CA VAL A 154 23.71 23.67 -9.65
C VAL A 154 24.04 23.86 -11.12
N SER A 155 24.52 25.06 -11.46
CA SER A 155 24.93 25.41 -12.83
C SER A 155 25.91 26.57 -12.79
N ALA A 156 26.82 26.68 -13.76
CA ALA A 156 27.80 27.77 -13.82
C ALA A 156 27.15 29.17 -13.77
N SER A 157 25.97 29.31 -14.37
CA SER A 157 25.19 30.54 -14.37
C SER A 157 24.46 30.83 -13.06
N LEU A 158 24.37 29.89 -12.12
CA LEU A 158 23.84 30.18 -10.77
C LEU A 158 24.83 31.05 -9.99
N TYR A 159 26.12 30.79 -10.21
CA TYR A 159 27.21 31.47 -9.53
C TYR A 159 27.60 32.77 -10.22
N ARG A 160 27.61 32.80 -11.56
CA ARG A 160 27.87 34.02 -12.34
C ARG A 160 26.83 35.11 -12.08
N ASP A 161 25.55 34.73 -12.08
CA ASP A 161 24.40 35.64 -12.00
C ASP A 161 23.70 35.49 -10.64
N ALA A 162 24.49 35.36 -9.57
CA ALA A 162 23.95 35.11 -8.24
C ALA A 162 23.04 36.25 -7.77
N GLY A 163 21.92 35.90 -7.13
CA GLY A 163 20.96 36.87 -6.60
C GLY A 163 20.14 37.62 -7.65
N MET A 164 20.20 37.23 -8.93
CA MET A 164 19.46 37.89 -10.01
C MET A 164 18.80 36.93 -10.99
N CYS A 165 17.76 37.42 -11.65
CA CYS A 165 17.12 36.71 -12.74
C CYS A 165 18.00 36.75 -14.00
N ARG A 166 18.27 35.60 -14.62
CA ARG A 166 19.10 35.52 -15.84
C ARG A 166 18.45 36.13 -17.09
N LYS A 167 17.13 36.32 -17.09
CA LYS A 167 16.39 36.83 -18.25
C LYS A 167 16.27 38.36 -18.22
N CYS A 168 15.88 38.92 -17.09
CA CYS A 168 15.64 40.37 -16.96
C CYS A 168 16.62 41.09 -16.02
N PHE A 169 17.60 40.39 -15.46
CA PHE A 169 18.61 40.92 -14.53
C PHE A 169 18.04 41.55 -13.25
N HIS A 170 16.75 41.35 -12.96
CA HIS A 170 16.14 41.78 -11.72
C HIS A 170 16.85 41.12 -10.54
N ARG A 171 17.43 41.93 -9.66
CA ARG A 171 18.06 41.49 -8.42
C ARG A 171 17.01 41.22 -7.37
N PHE A 172 17.01 40.00 -6.85
CA PHE A 172 16.16 39.59 -5.74
C PHE A 172 16.95 39.40 -4.43
N LEU A 173 18.28 39.35 -4.51
CA LEU A 173 19.16 39.29 -3.35
C LEU A 173 20.34 40.25 -3.58
N ASP A 174 20.56 41.18 -2.66
CA ASP A 174 21.70 42.08 -2.69
C ASP A 174 22.85 41.61 -1.78
N VAL A 175 24.05 42.18 -1.97
CA VAL A 175 25.25 41.79 -1.22
C VAL A 175 25.17 42.13 0.26
N ARG A 176 24.47 43.19 0.66
CA ARG A 176 24.30 43.59 2.07
C ARG A 176 23.41 42.57 2.77
N GLN A 177 22.28 42.21 2.16
CA GLN A 177 21.38 41.16 2.65
C GLN A 177 22.04 39.79 2.64
N ALA A 178 22.85 39.48 1.62
CA ALA A 178 23.61 38.25 1.58
C ALA A 178 24.66 38.16 2.70
N ARG A 179 25.25 39.29 3.08
CA ARG A 179 26.23 39.35 4.17
C ARG A 179 25.58 39.27 5.55
N ARG A 180 24.49 40.00 5.76
CA ARG A 180 23.73 40.05 7.02
C ARG A 180 22.23 40.06 6.70
N PRO A 181 21.58 38.89 6.71
CA PRO A 181 20.13 38.79 6.60
C PRO A 181 19.46 39.61 7.71
N SER A 182 18.32 40.21 7.39
CA SER A 182 17.56 41.09 8.29
C SER A 182 16.24 40.46 8.76
N MET A 183 15.96 39.22 8.36
CA MET A 183 14.81 38.46 8.86
C MET A 183 14.92 38.27 10.38
N PRO A 184 13.92 38.63 11.20
CA PRO A 184 13.95 38.38 12.64
C PRO A 184 13.95 36.88 12.95
N GLU A 185 14.78 36.44 13.91
CA GLU A 185 14.89 35.01 14.25
C GLU A 185 13.62 34.48 14.91
N GLU A 186 12.92 35.30 15.72
CA GLU A 186 11.68 34.92 16.39
C GLU A 186 10.60 34.43 15.40
N ASN A 187 10.58 34.99 14.18
CA ASN A 187 9.61 34.65 13.16
C ASN A 187 9.86 33.26 12.57
N LEU A 188 11.09 32.75 12.62
CA LEU A 188 11.47 31.51 11.95
C LEU A 188 10.86 30.26 12.59
N SER A 189 10.39 30.37 13.84
CA SER A 189 9.60 29.35 14.55
C SER A 189 8.34 28.94 13.79
N ALA A 190 7.83 29.78 12.88
CA ALA A 190 6.69 29.45 12.02
C ALA A 190 6.94 28.24 11.08
N PHE A 191 8.19 27.80 10.92
CA PHE A 191 8.55 26.59 10.19
C PHE A 191 8.69 25.34 11.07
N ASP A 192 8.64 25.47 12.40
CA ASP A 192 8.78 24.35 13.33
C ASP A 192 7.67 23.31 13.12
N GLU A 193 6.42 23.76 12.92
CA GLU A 193 5.30 22.87 12.62
C GLU A 193 5.57 22.00 11.38
N VAL A 194 6.15 22.60 10.33
CA VAL A 194 6.47 21.89 9.07
C VAL A 194 7.60 20.90 9.28
N ARG A 195 8.65 21.30 10.01
CA ARG A 195 9.77 20.42 10.38
C ARG A 195 9.24 19.20 11.15
N ASP A 196 8.48 19.43 12.21
CA ASP A 196 8.01 18.40 13.12
C ASP A 196 7.02 17.46 12.44
N TRP A 197 6.15 18.01 11.59
CA TRP A 197 5.26 17.22 10.75
C TRP A 197 6.01 16.30 9.78
N LEU A 198 7.03 16.81 9.07
CA LEU A 198 7.82 16.01 8.15
C LEU A 198 8.66 14.94 8.86
N LEU A 199 9.21 15.24 10.05
CA LEU A 199 9.91 14.26 10.88
C LEU A 199 8.95 13.20 11.43
N GLY A 200 7.76 13.61 11.89
CA GLY A 200 6.70 12.73 12.35
C GLY A 200 6.25 11.77 11.24
N LEU A 201 5.98 12.29 10.04
CA LEU A 201 5.65 11.48 8.87
C LEU A 201 6.81 10.57 8.48
N GLY A 202 8.04 11.08 8.41
CA GLY A 202 9.20 10.30 7.98
C GLY A 202 9.55 9.14 8.92
N SER A 203 9.24 9.27 10.20
CA SER A 203 9.50 8.23 11.22
C SER A 203 8.35 7.22 11.37
N ARG A 204 7.11 7.61 11.05
CA ARG A 204 5.91 6.79 11.31
C ARG A 204 5.20 6.30 10.06
N VAL A 205 5.53 6.82 8.88
CA VAL A 205 4.88 6.45 7.63
C VAL A 205 5.88 5.78 6.70
N SER A 206 5.51 4.59 6.23
CA SER A 206 6.04 4.07 4.97
C SER A 206 4.97 4.14 3.90
N THR A 207 5.41 4.28 2.66
CA THR A 207 4.53 4.32 1.51
C THR A 207 5.17 3.54 0.37
N MET A 208 4.40 3.38 -0.70
CA MET A 208 4.93 2.98 -1.99
C MET A 208 6.05 3.92 -2.43
N VAL A 209 7.27 3.37 -2.51
CA VAL A 209 8.28 3.92 -3.41
C VAL A 209 8.22 3.07 -4.66
N SER A 210 7.48 3.55 -5.64
CA SER A 210 7.61 3.00 -6.96
C SER A 210 8.60 3.85 -7.74
N GLU A 211 9.87 3.43 -7.79
CA GLU A 211 10.78 3.89 -8.84
C GLU A 211 10.15 3.69 -10.23
N ASP A 212 9.33 2.63 -10.39
CA ASP A 212 8.61 2.28 -11.61
C ASP A 212 7.45 3.22 -11.97
N LEU A 213 6.86 3.98 -11.03
CA LEU A 213 5.77 4.95 -11.33
C LEU A 213 6.28 6.34 -11.72
N SER A 214 7.59 6.50 -11.96
CA SER A 214 8.15 7.78 -12.40
C SER A 214 7.59 8.28 -13.75
N HIS A 215 6.90 7.43 -14.51
CA HIS A 215 6.32 7.78 -15.81
C HIS A 215 4.78 7.86 -15.83
N GLU A 216 4.09 7.44 -14.78
CA GLU A 216 2.62 7.49 -14.72
C GLU A 216 2.19 8.18 -13.43
N LEU A 217 1.56 9.35 -13.57
CA LEU A 217 0.98 10.09 -12.44
C LEU A 217 -0.02 9.16 -11.74
N PRO A 218 0.22 8.75 -10.47
CA PRO A 218 -0.80 8.04 -9.74
C PRO A 218 -2.03 8.94 -9.68
N SER A 219 -3.18 8.40 -10.09
CA SER A 219 -4.46 9.12 -10.08
C SER A 219 -4.87 9.63 -8.69
N VAL A 220 -4.28 9.06 -7.64
CA VAL A 220 -4.36 9.53 -6.25
C VAL A 220 -3.09 10.32 -5.96
N ARG A 221 -3.26 11.60 -5.60
CA ARG A 221 -2.16 12.48 -5.22
C ARG A 221 -1.63 12.09 -3.84
N VAL A 222 -0.31 11.97 -3.72
CA VAL A 222 0.37 11.61 -2.45
C VAL A 222 0.09 12.61 -1.34
N GLU A 223 -0.18 13.85 -1.73
CA GLU A 223 -0.65 14.92 -0.87
C GLU A 223 -1.93 14.55 -0.10
N ALA A 224 -2.91 13.91 -0.75
CA ALA A 224 -4.14 13.46 -0.10
C ALA A 224 -3.88 12.29 0.88
N ALA A 225 -2.96 11.39 0.52
CA ALA A 225 -2.52 10.31 1.40
C ALA A 225 -1.80 10.85 2.66
N ALA A 226 -1.07 11.96 2.53
CA ALA A 226 -0.39 12.61 3.64
C ALA A 226 -1.37 13.19 4.68
N GLU A 227 -2.47 13.79 4.24
CA GLU A 227 -3.52 14.28 5.13
C GLU A 227 -4.15 13.13 5.92
N LEU A 228 -4.47 12.01 5.24
CA LEU A 228 -4.95 10.81 5.90
C LEU A 228 -3.98 10.31 6.98
N ALA A 229 -2.70 10.14 6.63
CA ALA A 229 -1.68 9.74 7.60
C ALA A 229 -1.58 10.70 8.78
N THR A 230 -1.67 12.01 8.52
CA THR A 230 -1.61 13.04 9.56
C THR A 230 -2.74 12.87 10.57
N ARG A 231 -3.98 12.71 10.08
CA ARG A 231 -5.16 12.48 10.93
C ARG A 231 -5.05 11.16 11.69
N THR A 232 -4.73 10.06 11.02
CA THR A 232 -4.64 8.74 11.65
C THR A 232 -3.55 8.67 12.73
N LEU A 233 -2.40 9.31 12.49
CA LEU A 233 -1.28 9.32 13.44
C LEU A 233 -1.39 10.41 14.51
N SER A 234 -2.49 11.17 14.52
CA SER A 234 -2.67 12.34 15.41
C SER A 234 -1.50 13.32 15.35
N LEU A 235 -0.94 13.51 14.16
CA LEU A 235 0.10 14.52 13.92
C LEU A 235 -0.57 15.88 13.72
N GLN A 236 0.07 16.96 14.17
CA GLN A 236 -0.41 18.31 13.87
C GLN A 236 -0.16 18.61 12.39
N TYR A 237 -1.22 18.91 11.63
CA TYR A 237 -1.09 19.39 10.26
C TYR A 237 -0.63 20.87 10.31
N PRO A 238 0.48 21.24 9.64
CA PRO A 238 0.99 22.61 9.72
C PRO A 238 0.03 23.63 9.13
N ARG A 239 -0.21 24.74 9.83
CA ARG A 239 -1.23 25.74 9.44
C ARG A 239 -0.95 26.44 8.12
N CYS A 240 0.33 26.49 7.72
CA CYS A 240 0.77 27.14 6.49
C CYS A 240 0.69 26.24 5.25
N LEU A 241 0.34 24.97 5.42
CA LEU A 241 0.13 24.03 4.32
C LEU A 241 -1.35 23.99 3.95
N VAL A 242 -1.63 23.90 2.66
CA VAL A 242 -2.99 23.73 2.16
C VAL A 242 -3.23 22.24 1.93
N PRO A 243 -4.15 21.58 2.65
CA PRO A 243 -4.49 20.19 2.39
C PRO A 243 -5.06 20.06 0.97
N GLU A 244 -4.58 19.07 0.23
CA GLU A 244 -5.19 18.71 -1.05
C GLU A 244 -6.45 17.91 -0.76
N PRO A 245 -7.61 18.29 -1.30
CA PRO A 245 -8.85 17.61 -0.99
C PRO A 245 -8.72 16.13 -1.35
N VAL A 246 -8.92 15.28 -0.35
CA VAL A 246 -9.09 13.85 -0.55
C VAL A 246 -10.31 13.67 -1.47
N PRO A 247 -10.17 13.02 -2.64
CA PRO A 247 -11.31 12.79 -3.53
C PRO A 247 -12.49 12.20 -2.75
N PRO A 248 -13.75 12.55 -3.03
CA PRO A 248 -14.89 12.07 -2.24
C PRO A 248 -15.03 10.53 -2.23
N HIS A 249 -14.39 9.84 -3.18
CA HIS A 249 -14.34 8.38 -3.27
C HIS A 249 -13.06 7.75 -2.70
N ALA A 250 -12.13 8.57 -2.22
CA ALA A 250 -10.95 8.12 -1.49
C ALA A 250 -11.36 7.72 -0.07
N GLU A 251 -12.00 6.55 0.02
CA GLU A 251 -12.22 5.88 1.30
C GLU A 251 -10.89 5.34 1.85
N THR A 252 -10.71 5.44 3.17
CA THR A 252 -9.74 4.64 3.91
C THR A 252 -10.24 3.21 3.91
N VAL A 253 -9.84 2.42 2.91
CA VAL A 253 -10.56 1.17 2.62
C VAL A 253 -10.33 0.10 3.69
N HIS A 254 -9.18 0.12 4.37
CA HIS A 254 -8.84 -0.86 5.39
C HIS A 254 -7.98 -0.21 6.47
N SER A 255 -8.31 -0.44 7.74
CA SER A 255 -7.44 -0.27 8.90
C SER A 255 -7.32 -1.65 9.54
N ILE A 256 -6.16 -2.27 9.42
CA ILE A 256 -5.90 -3.60 9.97
C ILE A 256 -4.69 -3.45 10.86
N GLN A 257 -4.80 -3.87 12.12
CA GLN A 257 -3.69 -3.84 13.05
C GLN A 257 -2.79 -5.06 12.83
N SER A 258 -1.48 -4.86 12.88
CA SER A 258 -0.53 -5.98 12.85
C SER A 258 -0.83 -6.95 14.01
N PRO A 259 -1.10 -8.24 13.73
CA PRO A 259 -1.40 -9.19 14.79
C PRO A 259 -0.16 -9.60 15.61
N TRP A 260 1.04 -9.14 15.23
CA TRP A 260 2.31 -9.75 15.64
C TRP A 260 3.11 -8.93 16.65
N ALA A 261 2.52 -7.90 17.24
CA ALA A 261 3.17 -7.07 18.27
C ALA A 261 3.68 -7.89 19.49
N SER A 262 3.27 -9.16 19.65
CA SER A 262 3.55 -9.97 20.84
C SER A 262 4.25 -11.31 20.58
N CYS A 263 4.57 -11.68 19.33
CA CYS A 263 5.10 -13.02 19.04
C CYS A 263 6.62 -13.01 18.82
N GLY A 264 7.35 -13.85 19.58
CA GLY A 264 8.81 -14.00 19.49
C GLY A 264 9.31 -14.51 18.11
N PRO A 265 10.64 -14.45 17.88
CA PRO A 265 11.25 -14.85 16.61
C PRO A 265 11.14 -16.37 16.39
N GLU A 266 10.34 -16.78 15.40
CA GLU A 266 10.28 -18.16 14.90
C GLU A 266 11.21 -18.33 13.69
N SER A 267 11.70 -19.55 13.48
CA SER A 267 12.68 -19.87 12.45
C SER A 267 12.19 -19.60 11.03
N ALA A 268 13.11 -19.08 10.22
CA ALA A 268 12.87 -18.63 8.85
C ALA A 268 12.99 -19.79 7.85
N GLU A 269 11.95 -20.61 7.74
CA GLU A 269 11.82 -21.42 6.52
C GLU A 269 11.59 -20.53 5.29
N PRO A 270 12.10 -20.90 4.11
CA PRO A 270 11.91 -20.13 2.88
C PRO A 270 10.42 -20.12 2.48
N ARG A 271 9.72 -19.06 2.89
CA ARG A 271 8.31 -18.85 2.59
C ARG A 271 8.14 -18.37 1.15
N ALA A 272 7.06 -18.81 0.51
CA ALA A 272 6.63 -18.22 -0.76
C ALA A 272 6.40 -16.71 -0.57
N SER A 273 6.83 -15.89 -1.53
CA SER A 273 6.67 -14.44 -1.44
C SER A 273 5.21 -14.04 -1.15
N PRO A 274 4.93 -13.06 -0.27
CA PRO A 274 3.57 -12.62 0.03
C PRO A 274 2.73 -12.30 -1.22
N LYS A 275 3.34 -11.61 -2.20
CA LYS A 275 2.75 -11.29 -3.51
C LYS A 275 2.16 -12.52 -4.21
N ARG A 276 2.92 -13.62 -4.24
CA ARG A 276 2.49 -14.89 -4.86
C ARG A 276 1.36 -15.55 -4.09
N VAL A 277 1.43 -15.55 -2.75
CA VAL A 277 0.39 -16.16 -1.90
C VAL A 277 -0.94 -15.44 -2.10
N VAL A 278 -0.95 -14.10 -2.05
CA VAL A 278 -2.15 -13.29 -2.25
C VAL A 278 -2.70 -13.46 -3.67
N PHE A 279 -1.84 -13.37 -4.69
CA PHE A 279 -2.27 -13.61 -6.07
C PHE A 279 -2.93 -14.98 -6.24
N CYS A 280 -2.31 -16.06 -5.76
CA CYS A 280 -2.89 -17.40 -5.84
C CYS A 280 -4.24 -17.51 -5.13
N ALA A 281 -4.41 -16.78 -4.01
CA ALA A 281 -5.67 -16.76 -3.26
C ALA A 281 -6.77 -16.03 -4.06
N ILE A 282 -6.46 -14.84 -4.58
CA ILE A 282 -7.38 -14.03 -5.38
C ILE A 282 -7.72 -14.77 -6.69
N ASP A 283 -6.73 -15.28 -7.42
CA ASP A 283 -6.92 -16.05 -8.65
C ASP A 283 -7.85 -17.25 -8.44
N ARG A 284 -7.59 -18.03 -7.39
CA ARG A 284 -8.44 -19.16 -7.02
C ARG A 284 -9.86 -18.70 -6.68
N TYR A 285 -10.00 -17.61 -5.95
CA TYR A 285 -11.31 -17.06 -5.57
C TYR A 285 -12.09 -16.64 -6.82
N MET A 286 -11.47 -15.85 -7.70
CA MET A 286 -12.06 -15.41 -8.97
C MET A 286 -12.53 -16.60 -9.80
N ARG A 287 -11.66 -17.60 -10.03
CA ARG A 287 -11.99 -18.79 -10.82
C ARG A 287 -13.09 -19.67 -10.24
N ARG A 288 -13.25 -19.71 -8.91
CA ARG A 288 -14.22 -20.59 -8.24
C ARG A 288 -15.56 -19.92 -7.98
N HIS A 289 -15.55 -18.62 -7.69
CA HIS A 289 -16.72 -17.92 -7.15
C HIS A 289 -17.23 -16.81 -8.07
N LEU A 290 -16.35 -16.15 -8.83
CA LEU A 290 -16.77 -15.09 -9.76
C LEU A 290 -17.04 -15.62 -11.16
N LEU A 291 -16.17 -16.51 -11.66
CA LEU A 291 -16.25 -17.02 -13.03
C LEU A 291 -17.11 -18.29 -13.08
N ARG A 292 -18.35 -18.18 -13.58
CA ARG A 292 -19.27 -19.31 -13.79
C ARG A 292 -18.87 -20.12 -15.03
N GLY A 293 -17.76 -20.85 -14.90
CA GLY A 293 -17.26 -21.77 -15.93
C GLY A 293 -16.06 -21.22 -16.72
N GLN A 294 -15.00 -22.03 -16.82
CA GLN A 294 -13.76 -21.63 -17.50
C GLN A 294 -13.85 -21.61 -19.03
N ARG A 295 -15.01 -21.97 -19.61
CA ARG A 295 -15.21 -22.07 -21.06
C ARG A 295 -14.94 -20.74 -21.76
N TRP A 296 -15.42 -19.62 -21.19
CA TRP A 296 -15.25 -18.30 -21.78
C TRP A 296 -13.79 -17.85 -21.76
N ILE A 297 -13.07 -18.13 -20.68
CA ILE A 297 -11.63 -17.86 -20.57
C ILE A 297 -10.88 -18.57 -21.71
N THR A 298 -11.23 -19.83 -22.03
CA THR A 298 -10.62 -20.57 -23.14
C THR A 298 -11.02 -20.01 -24.49
N ARG A 299 -12.32 -19.78 -24.72
CA ARG A 299 -12.82 -19.30 -26.01
C ARG A 299 -12.24 -17.93 -26.37
N LEU A 300 -12.33 -16.96 -25.47
CA LEU A 300 -11.83 -15.60 -25.71
C LEU A 300 -10.31 -15.59 -25.95
N ALA A 301 -9.55 -16.35 -25.16
CA ALA A 301 -8.10 -16.44 -25.32
C ALA A 301 -7.68 -17.13 -26.63
N MET A 302 -8.41 -18.15 -27.08
CA MET A 302 -8.09 -18.90 -28.30
C MET A 302 -8.43 -18.13 -29.57
N HIS A 303 -9.64 -17.54 -29.63
CA HIS A 303 -10.06 -16.77 -30.79
C HIS A 303 -9.17 -15.54 -30.99
N ALA A 304 -8.94 -14.76 -29.92
CA ALA A 304 -8.16 -13.51 -29.97
C ALA A 304 -8.60 -12.57 -31.11
N ASP A 305 -9.88 -12.60 -31.46
CA ASP A 305 -10.50 -11.81 -32.52
C ASP A 305 -11.37 -10.71 -31.90
N ALA A 306 -11.15 -9.45 -32.31
CA ALA A 306 -11.77 -8.30 -31.65
C ALA A 306 -13.29 -8.28 -31.85
N GLN A 307 -13.78 -8.59 -33.06
CA GLN A 307 -15.23 -8.57 -33.35
C GLN A 307 -15.96 -9.66 -32.57
N TYR A 308 -15.40 -10.88 -32.55
CA TYR A 308 -15.92 -11.97 -31.74
C TYR A 308 -15.95 -11.59 -30.26
N ILE A 309 -14.85 -11.09 -29.71
CA ILE A 309 -14.77 -10.69 -28.30
C ILE A 309 -15.82 -9.60 -28.00
N ALA A 310 -15.93 -8.57 -28.84
CA ALA A 310 -16.87 -7.46 -28.69
C ALA A 310 -18.30 -7.99 -28.54
N HIS A 311 -18.69 -8.84 -29.48
CA HIS A 311 -20.01 -9.48 -29.48
C HIS A 311 -20.22 -10.30 -28.20
N GLN A 312 -19.28 -11.17 -27.83
CA GLN A 312 -19.48 -12.01 -26.63
C GLN A 312 -19.59 -11.17 -25.34
N ILE A 313 -18.75 -10.14 -25.15
CA ILE A 313 -18.79 -9.34 -23.91
C ILE A 313 -19.99 -8.37 -23.85
N ALA A 314 -20.65 -8.09 -24.98
CA ALA A 314 -21.87 -7.29 -25.02
C ALA A 314 -23.11 -8.09 -24.58
N TYR A 315 -23.19 -9.37 -24.98
CA TYR A 315 -24.40 -10.19 -24.76
C TYR A 315 -24.29 -11.19 -23.60
N GLU A 316 -23.09 -11.60 -23.19
CA GLU A 316 -22.89 -12.64 -22.18
C GLU A 316 -22.16 -12.10 -20.93
N PRO A 317 -22.84 -11.92 -19.78
CA PRO A 317 -22.23 -11.42 -18.55
C PRO A 317 -21.04 -12.25 -18.07
N ASP A 318 -21.10 -13.57 -18.23
CA ASP A 318 -20.00 -14.47 -17.88
C ASP A 318 -18.80 -14.28 -18.83
N ALA A 319 -19.03 -13.91 -20.09
CA ALA A 319 -17.96 -13.58 -21.03
C ALA A 319 -17.29 -12.25 -20.66
N LEU A 320 -18.06 -11.24 -20.23
CA LEU A 320 -17.52 -9.97 -19.72
C LEU A 320 -16.61 -10.17 -18.49
N LEU A 321 -17.04 -11.00 -17.53
CA LEU A 321 -16.22 -11.31 -16.35
C LEU A 321 -14.96 -12.13 -16.73
N ALA A 322 -15.10 -13.09 -17.63
CA ALA A 322 -13.95 -13.84 -18.15
C ALA A 322 -12.97 -12.95 -18.92
N TRP A 323 -13.48 -11.96 -19.66
CA TRP A 323 -12.68 -10.95 -20.35
C TRP A 323 -11.92 -10.06 -19.37
N THR A 324 -12.62 -9.50 -18.37
CA THR A 324 -12.01 -8.74 -17.28
C THR A 324 -10.86 -9.52 -16.62
N TYR A 325 -11.10 -10.82 -16.37
CA TYR A 325 -10.10 -11.70 -15.80
C TYR A 325 -8.89 -11.96 -16.69
N LEU A 326 -9.07 -12.11 -18.00
CA LEU A 326 -7.96 -12.20 -18.95
C LEU A 326 -7.12 -10.92 -18.96
N LEU A 327 -7.76 -9.74 -18.99
CA LEU A 327 -7.06 -8.46 -18.91
C LEU A 327 -6.28 -8.33 -17.59
N TRP A 328 -6.86 -8.78 -16.47
CA TRP A 328 -6.19 -8.78 -15.16
C TRP A 328 -4.94 -9.65 -15.13
N LEU A 329 -5.02 -10.87 -15.69
CA LEU A 329 -3.83 -11.72 -15.85
C LEU A 329 -2.78 -11.08 -16.77
N MET A 330 -3.21 -10.42 -17.86
CA MET A 330 -2.29 -9.74 -18.78
C MET A 330 -1.54 -8.60 -18.08
N ALA A 331 -2.22 -7.78 -17.28
CA ALA A 331 -1.61 -6.71 -16.49
C ALA A 331 -0.58 -7.26 -15.49
N ILE A 332 -0.92 -8.33 -14.76
CA ILE A 332 -0.04 -8.91 -13.74
C ILE A 332 1.16 -9.62 -14.35
N PHE A 333 0.97 -10.32 -15.47
CA PHE A 333 2.04 -11.06 -16.15
C PHE A 333 2.80 -10.21 -17.16
N GLN A 334 2.40 -8.94 -17.34
CA GLN A 334 2.93 -8.03 -18.37
C GLN A 334 2.90 -8.65 -19.77
N SER A 335 1.84 -9.40 -20.04
CA SER A 335 1.66 -10.09 -21.30
C SER A 335 0.91 -9.18 -22.28
N CYS A 336 1.41 -9.11 -23.50
CA CYS A 336 0.70 -8.45 -24.59
C CYS A 336 -0.13 -9.43 -25.44
N SER A 337 -0.10 -10.73 -25.13
CA SER A 337 -0.75 -11.77 -25.94
C SER A 337 -1.77 -12.57 -25.11
N LEU A 338 -3.02 -12.51 -25.54
CA LEU A 338 -4.14 -13.26 -24.98
C LEU A 338 -3.89 -14.78 -24.99
N ARG A 339 -3.19 -15.29 -25.99
CA ARG A 339 -2.89 -16.72 -26.10
C ARG A 339 -1.81 -17.16 -25.10
N SER A 340 -0.77 -16.35 -24.91
CA SER A 340 0.36 -16.73 -24.06
C SER A 340 0.08 -16.55 -22.57
N VAL A 341 -0.85 -15.65 -22.20
CA VAL A 341 -1.22 -15.36 -20.80
C VAL A 341 -1.60 -16.61 -20.00
N ARG A 342 -2.11 -17.66 -20.66
CA ARG A 342 -2.59 -18.89 -20.03
C ARG A 342 -1.56 -20.02 -19.92
N CYS A 343 -0.54 -20.02 -20.77
CA CYS A 343 0.38 -21.13 -20.87
C CYS A 343 1.77 -20.69 -20.43
N ARG A 344 2.50 -20.06 -21.35
CA ARG A 344 3.90 -19.69 -21.15
C ARG A 344 4.06 -18.61 -20.09
N ASP A 345 3.25 -17.55 -20.17
CA ASP A 345 3.48 -16.37 -19.34
C ASP A 345 3.02 -16.62 -17.90
N ALA A 346 1.92 -17.36 -17.71
CA ALA A 346 1.51 -17.82 -16.39
C ALA A 346 2.60 -18.67 -15.73
N TYR A 347 3.13 -19.67 -16.44
CA TYR A 347 4.19 -20.53 -15.92
C TYR A 347 5.44 -19.71 -15.55
N GLN A 348 5.88 -18.81 -16.43
CA GLN A 348 7.01 -17.93 -16.16
C GLN A 348 6.76 -16.99 -14.98
N ALA A 349 5.56 -16.42 -14.85
CA ALA A 349 5.20 -15.53 -13.75
C ALA A 349 5.20 -16.28 -12.39
N TYR A 350 4.71 -17.52 -12.36
CA TYR A 350 4.78 -18.35 -11.15
C TYR A 350 6.22 -18.70 -10.76
N GLN A 351 7.14 -18.80 -11.71
CA GLN A 351 8.55 -19.10 -11.47
C GLN A 351 9.37 -17.85 -11.10
N ARG A 352 9.25 -16.76 -11.87
CA ARG A 352 10.03 -15.52 -11.72
C ARG A 352 9.55 -14.63 -10.57
N GLY A 353 8.37 -14.95 -10.02
CA GLY A 353 7.69 -14.12 -9.02
C GLY A 353 6.69 -13.19 -9.69
N ILE A 354 5.54 -13.02 -9.04
CA ILE A 354 4.44 -12.22 -9.57
C ILE A 354 4.77 -10.74 -9.32
N ARG A 355 4.81 -9.97 -10.41
CA ARG A 355 4.92 -8.51 -10.32
C ARG A 355 3.55 -7.97 -9.94
N VAL A 356 3.46 -7.44 -8.73
CA VAL A 356 2.30 -6.69 -8.29
C VAL A 356 2.69 -5.21 -8.32
N PRO A 357 2.10 -4.41 -9.25
CA PRO A 357 2.36 -2.97 -9.31
C PRO A 357 2.15 -2.34 -7.94
N GLY A 358 3.05 -1.43 -7.55
CA GLY A 358 2.91 -0.70 -6.29
C GLY A 358 3.07 -1.51 -5.00
N CYS A 359 3.44 -2.80 -5.06
CA CYS A 359 3.66 -3.61 -3.86
C CYS A 359 5.09 -3.54 -3.31
N ASN A 360 5.95 -2.68 -3.85
CA ASN A 360 7.30 -2.49 -3.31
C ASN A 360 7.21 -1.61 -2.06
N VAL A 361 7.53 -2.20 -0.91
CA VAL A 361 7.51 -1.53 0.38
C VAL A 361 8.79 -0.73 0.53
N TYR A 362 8.68 0.58 0.73
CA TYR A 362 9.82 1.35 1.24
C TYR A 362 10.17 0.83 2.62
N LYS A 363 11.43 0.45 2.84
CA LYS A 363 11.89 0.06 4.17
C LYS A 363 11.81 1.30 5.07
N GLY A 364 10.78 1.37 5.90
CA GLY A 364 10.76 2.31 7.01
C GLY A 364 12.00 2.07 7.89
N PRO A 365 12.49 3.10 8.59
CA PRO A 365 13.79 3.04 9.28
C PRO A 365 13.86 2.00 10.42
N SER A 366 12.73 1.42 10.86
CA SER A 366 12.67 0.60 12.08
C SER A 366 11.75 -0.62 12.00
N TRP A 367 11.25 -0.99 10.82
CA TRP A 367 10.28 -2.08 10.72
C TRP A 367 10.96 -3.44 10.66
N ASP A 368 10.50 -4.35 11.51
CA ASP A 368 10.95 -5.73 11.47
C ASP A 368 10.49 -6.43 10.16
N ALA A 369 11.17 -7.53 9.82
CA ALA A 369 10.88 -8.28 8.60
C ALA A 369 9.42 -8.76 8.52
N ARG A 370 8.80 -8.97 9.67
CA ARG A 370 7.44 -9.48 9.85
C ARG A 370 6.38 -8.44 9.50
N THR A 371 6.56 -7.22 10.00
CA THR A 371 5.75 -6.05 9.69
C THR A 371 5.84 -5.73 8.22
N ILE A 372 7.05 -5.80 7.65
CA ILE A 372 7.26 -5.64 6.21
C ILE A 372 6.51 -6.74 5.44
N GLU A 373 6.61 -8.01 5.85
CA GLU A 373 5.90 -9.13 5.22
C GLU A 373 4.37 -8.92 5.29
N TRP A 374 3.83 -8.55 6.46
CA TRP A 374 2.42 -8.26 6.68
C TRP A 374 1.92 -7.10 5.80
N LEU A 375 2.68 -6.01 5.71
CA LEU A 375 2.36 -4.90 4.80
C LEU A 375 2.41 -5.33 3.33
N GLN A 376 3.33 -6.22 2.95
CA GLN A 376 3.36 -6.77 1.58
C GLN A 376 2.13 -7.59 1.25
N TYR A 377 1.54 -8.32 2.21
CA TYR A 377 0.26 -9.02 2.01
C TYR A 377 -0.87 -8.02 1.68
N HIS A 378 -1.04 -6.99 2.51
CA HIS A 378 -2.09 -5.98 2.32
C HIS A 378 -1.89 -5.10 1.09
N ALA A 379 -0.64 -4.70 0.84
CA ALA A 379 -0.26 -3.98 -0.36
C ALA A 379 -0.57 -4.82 -1.60
N ALA A 380 -0.20 -6.10 -1.61
CA ALA A 380 -0.47 -6.98 -2.75
C ALA A 380 -1.97 -7.14 -2.99
N GLU A 381 -2.75 -7.38 -1.93
CA GLU A 381 -4.20 -7.53 -2.01
C GLU A 381 -4.85 -6.26 -2.58
N THR A 382 -4.55 -5.12 -1.96
CA THR A 382 -5.04 -3.80 -2.38
C THR A 382 -4.73 -3.53 -3.84
N SER A 383 -3.49 -3.79 -4.26
CA SER A 383 -3.04 -3.55 -5.62
C SER A 383 -3.77 -4.43 -6.63
N LEU A 384 -3.83 -5.74 -6.36
CA LEU A 384 -4.47 -6.72 -7.25
C LEU A 384 -5.98 -6.44 -7.41
N LEU A 385 -6.66 -6.07 -6.32
CA LEU A 385 -8.07 -5.71 -6.34
C LEU A 385 -8.33 -4.35 -7.00
N ALA A 386 -7.40 -3.38 -6.88
CA ALA A 386 -7.49 -2.12 -7.60
C ALA A 386 -7.34 -2.31 -9.12
N VAL A 387 -6.34 -3.08 -9.55
CA VAL A 387 -6.16 -3.45 -10.97
C VAL A 387 -7.40 -4.15 -11.51
N TRP A 388 -7.97 -5.10 -10.76
CA TRP A 388 -9.21 -5.78 -11.16
C TRP A 388 -10.37 -4.79 -11.39
N ARG A 389 -10.59 -3.86 -10.46
CA ARG A 389 -11.70 -2.89 -10.55
C ARG A 389 -11.55 -1.96 -11.74
N ASP A 390 -10.36 -1.42 -11.96
CA ASP A 390 -10.10 -0.53 -13.09
C ASP A 390 -10.30 -1.26 -14.41
N LEU A 391 -9.82 -2.50 -14.51
CA LEU A 391 -10.01 -3.32 -15.71
C LEU A 391 -11.45 -3.76 -15.89
N HIS A 392 -12.22 -3.95 -14.81
CA HIS A 392 -13.64 -4.24 -14.90
C HIS A 392 -14.42 -3.04 -15.45
N GLN A 393 -14.11 -1.83 -14.99
CA GLN A 393 -14.70 -0.60 -15.54
C GLN A 393 -14.30 -0.38 -16.99
N ALA A 394 -13.03 -0.64 -17.33
CA ALA A 394 -12.57 -0.59 -18.71
C ALA A 394 -13.31 -1.63 -19.58
N ALA A 395 -13.50 -2.85 -19.10
CA ALA A 395 -14.24 -3.90 -19.80
C ALA A 395 -15.72 -3.54 -19.98
N LEU A 396 -16.36 -2.91 -18.99
CA LEU A 396 -17.74 -2.39 -19.11
C LEU A 396 -17.82 -1.30 -20.20
N ALA A 397 -16.85 -0.38 -20.25
CA ALA A 397 -16.78 0.63 -21.30
C ALA A 397 -16.54 0.01 -22.68
N MET A 398 -15.65 -0.99 -22.79
CA MET A 398 -15.41 -1.73 -24.04
C MET A 398 -16.66 -2.46 -24.52
N SER A 399 -17.41 -3.09 -23.61
CA SER A 399 -18.67 -3.77 -23.90
C SER A 399 -19.73 -2.81 -24.44
N ARG A 400 -19.88 -1.62 -23.81
CA ARG A 400 -20.82 -0.58 -24.28
C ARG A 400 -20.44 0.01 -25.63
N ASN A 401 -19.16 0.12 -25.92
CA ASN A 401 -18.64 0.73 -27.15
C ASN A 401 -18.34 -0.30 -28.24
N GLU A 402 -18.55 -1.59 -27.98
CA GLU A 402 -18.19 -2.71 -28.86
C GLU A 402 -16.72 -2.69 -29.35
N ASP A 403 -15.81 -2.13 -28.54
CA ASP A 403 -14.38 -1.93 -28.86
C ASP A 403 -13.49 -2.61 -27.81
N PRO A 404 -13.31 -3.94 -27.85
CA PRO A 404 -12.44 -4.66 -26.95
C PRO A 404 -10.98 -4.36 -27.29
N ARG A 405 -10.25 -3.84 -26.30
CA ARG A 405 -8.83 -3.52 -26.43
C ARG A 405 -8.00 -4.38 -25.49
N TRP A 406 -6.87 -4.87 -25.99
CA TRP A 406 -5.83 -5.55 -25.22
C TRP A 406 -4.46 -5.22 -25.78
N GLY A 407 -3.40 -5.53 -25.04
CA GLY A 407 -2.01 -5.25 -25.44
C GLY A 407 -1.28 -4.35 -24.44
N PRO A 408 -0.20 -3.64 -24.85
CA PRO A 408 0.71 -2.93 -23.95
C PRO A 408 0.02 -1.93 -23.00
N ASN A 409 -1.00 -1.21 -23.49
CA ASN A 409 -1.72 -0.23 -22.68
C ASN A 409 -2.48 -0.86 -21.51
N ILE A 410 -2.98 -2.09 -21.68
CA ILE A 410 -3.61 -2.86 -20.60
C ILE A 410 -2.57 -3.55 -19.72
N ALA A 411 -1.46 -4.01 -20.32
CA ALA A 411 -0.35 -4.62 -19.59
C ALA A 411 0.27 -3.65 -18.56
N ASN A 412 0.12 -2.34 -18.77
CA ASN A 412 0.59 -1.29 -17.88
C ASN A 412 -0.48 -0.82 -16.87
N ALA A 413 -1.67 -1.43 -16.82
CA ALA A 413 -2.68 -1.07 -15.84
C ALA A 413 -2.16 -1.34 -14.41
N ALA A 414 -1.69 -0.28 -13.75
CA ALA A 414 -1.13 -0.37 -12.41
C ALA A 414 -2.19 -0.34 -11.31
N GLY A 415 -3.43 0.02 -11.63
CA GLY A 415 -4.48 0.28 -10.65
C GLY A 415 -4.40 1.70 -10.09
N ARG A 416 -5.54 2.31 -9.81
CA ARG A 416 -5.69 3.65 -9.24
C ARG A 416 -5.79 3.60 -7.71
N PHE A 417 -4.65 3.42 -7.07
CA PHE A 417 -4.56 3.38 -5.61
C PHE A 417 -3.24 3.94 -5.09
N GLN A 418 -3.24 4.24 -3.81
CA GLN A 418 -2.05 4.49 -3.02
C GLN A 418 -2.23 3.84 -1.64
N TRP A 419 -1.18 3.29 -1.07
CA TRP A 419 -1.22 2.79 0.30
C TRP A 419 -0.09 3.35 1.16
N LEU A 420 -0.33 3.33 2.46
CA LEU A 420 0.53 3.78 3.53
C LEU A 420 0.56 2.68 4.60
N GLY A 421 1.73 2.40 5.15
CA GLY A 421 1.85 1.75 6.44
C GLY A 421 2.12 2.82 7.48
N LEU A 422 1.34 2.82 8.55
CA LEU A 422 1.32 3.83 9.60
C LEU A 422 1.74 3.15 10.90
N GLN A 423 2.71 3.72 11.60
CA GLN A 423 3.18 3.23 12.90
C GLN A 423 2.78 4.23 13.99
N HIS A 424 1.91 3.78 14.88
CA HIS A 424 1.45 4.51 16.05
C HIS A 424 2.52 4.54 17.14
N THR A 425 2.42 5.49 18.07
CA THR A 425 3.36 5.65 19.20
C THR A 425 3.38 4.45 20.15
N ASN A 426 2.27 3.71 20.23
CA ASN A 426 2.14 2.46 20.99
C ASN A 426 2.73 1.23 20.26
N GLY A 427 3.37 1.43 19.11
CA GLY A 427 3.96 0.35 18.30
C GLY A 427 2.97 -0.39 17.39
N ILE A 428 1.68 -0.06 17.45
CA ILE A 428 0.68 -0.63 16.53
C ILE A 428 0.99 -0.16 15.11
N VAL A 429 1.01 -1.11 14.18
CA VAL A 429 1.14 -0.83 12.75
C VAL A 429 -0.23 -1.00 12.10
N GLU A 430 -0.60 -0.01 11.32
CA GLU A 430 -1.83 0.05 10.56
C GLU A 430 -1.52 0.17 9.06
N PHE A 431 -2.26 -0.56 8.24
CA PHE A 431 -2.24 -0.38 6.80
C PHE A 431 -3.41 0.52 6.44
N ALA A 432 -3.18 1.55 5.64
CA ALA A 432 -4.21 2.42 5.09
C ALA A 432 -4.05 2.49 3.57
N ALA A 433 -5.16 2.45 2.84
CA ALA A 433 -5.15 2.61 1.39
C ALA A 433 -6.20 3.61 0.94
N VAL A 434 -5.81 4.43 -0.02
CA VAL A 434 -6.63 5.40 -0.73
C VAL A 434 -6.86 4.89 -2.15
N GLN A 435 -8.11 4.83 -2.58
CA GLN A 435 -8.50 4.27 -3.87
C GLN A 435 -9.49 5.20 -4.55
N SER A 436 -9.49 5.27 -5.89
CA SER A 436 -10.40 6.21 -6.59
C SER A 436 -11.86 5.75 -6.67
N MET A 437 -12.20 4.54 -6.19
CA MET A 437 -13.50 3.88 -6.41
C MET A 437 -13.98 3.16 -5.12
N GLY A 438 -15.16 3.54 -4.61
CA GLY A 438 -15.73 3.09 -3.33
C GLY A 438 -16.41 1.72 -3.28
N VAL A 439 -16.13 0.80 -4.22
CA VAL A 439 -16.73 -0.55 -4.19
C VAL A 439 -15.94 -1.45 -3.25
N ARG A 440 -16.52 -1.78 -2.09
CA ARG A 440 -15.94 -2.66 -1.07
C ARG A 440 -16.01 -4.12 -1.50
N PHE A 441 -14.87 -4.81 -1.55
CA PHE A 441 -14.83 -6.27 -1.55
C PHE A 441 -14.73 -6.75 -0.09
N GLY A 442 -15.74 -7.48 0.39
CA GLY A 442 -15.82 -7.99 1.77
C GLY A 442 -14.89 -9.18 2.07
N TYR A 443 -13.69 -9.22 1.51
CA TYR A 443 -12.68 -10.23 1.85
C TYR A 443 -11.56 -9.55 2.62
N ALA A 444 -11.38 -9.92 3.89
CA ALA A 444 -10.14 -9.68 4.59
C ALA A 444 -9.25 -10.91 4.37
N VAL A 445 -8.13 -10.77 3.67
CA VAL A 445 -7.11 -11.84 3.66
C VAL A 445 -6.57 -11.97 5.08
N GLN A 446 -7.06 -12.97 5.80
CA GLN A 446 -6.41 -13.37 7.03
C GLN A 446 -5.04 -13.97 6.68
N PRO A 447 -3.98 -13.62 7.42
CA PRO A 447 -2.68 -14.25 7.23
C PRO A 447 -2.82 -15.78 7.33
N PRO A 448 -1.94 -16.55 6.66
CA PRO A 448 -1.99 -18.00 6.67
C PRO A 448 -2.23 -18.55 8.08
N LYS A 449 -3.16 -19.51 8.25
CA LYS A 449 -3.51 -20.14 9.54
C LYS A 449 -2.29 -20.69 10.32
N ALA A 450 -1.16 -20.89 9.64
CA ALA A 450 0.11 -21.24 10.27
C ALA A 450 0.58 -20.20 11.31
N HIS A 451 0.29 -18.90 11.10
CA HIS A 451 0.73 -17.81 11.98
C HIS A 451 -0.22 -17.53 13.16
N GLN A 452 -1.40 -18.17 13.19
CA GLN A 452 -2.38 -18.01 14.27
C GLN A 452 -2.32 -19.15 15.29
N ARG A 453 -1.35 -20.08 15.17
CA ARG A 453 -1.23 -21.19 16.12
C ARG A 453 -0.37 -20.74 17.32
N PRO A 454 -0.94 -20.58 18.53
CA PRO A 454 -0.14 -20.51 19.73
C PRO A 454 0.67 -21.80 19.92
N PRO A 455 1.74 -21.79 20.75
CA PRO A 455 2.52 -22.99 21.07
C PRO A 455 1.58 -24.13 21.47
N GLN A 456 1.73 -25.28 20.80
CA GLN A 456 0.83 -26.41 20.89
C GLN A 456 0.82 -27.01 22.31
N ILE A 457 -0.09 -26.54 23.16
CA ILE A 457 -0.70 -27.41 24.17
C ILE A 457 -1.53 -28.42 23.37
N ALA A 458 -1.35 -29.72 23.65
CA ALA A 458 -1.98 -30.84 22.96
C ALA A 458 -3.52 -30.73 23.02
N THR A 459 -4.08 -29.93 22.10
CA THR A 459 -5.51 -29.77 21.93
C THR A 459 -6.00 -30.98 21.16
N PRO A 460 -7.09 -31.64 21.63
CA PRO A 460 -7.65 -32.80 20.93
C PRO A 460 -7.93 -32.42 19.47
N ARG A 461 -7.58 -33.29 18.52
CA ARG A 461 -7.74 -33.00 17.09
C ARG A 461 -9.20 -32.62 16.84
N LYS A 462 -9.45 -31.58 16.02
CA LYS A 462 -10.82 -31.15 15.68
C LYS A 462 -11.72 -32.30 15.18
N SER A 463 -11.13 -33.33 14.59
CA SER A 463 -11.81 -34.59 14.23
C SER A 463 -12.42 -35.30 15.44
N ASP A 464 -11.73 -35.33 16.57
CA ASP A 464 -12.13 -36.07 17.77
C ASP A 464 -13.28 -35.39 18.51
N VAL A 465 -13.33 -34.05 18.46
CA VAL A 465 -14.46 -33.28 18.99
C VAL A 465 -15.68 -33.40 18.07
N ALA A 466 -15.48 -33.29 16.75
CA ALA A 466 -16.54 -33.45 15.77
C ALA A 466 -17.22 -34.83 15.88
N LEU A 467 -16.46 -35.91 16.09
CA LEU A 467 -16.99 -37.27 16.20
C LEU A 467 -17.84 -37.51 17.45
N ARG A 468 -17.56 -36.83 18.56
CA ARG A 468 -18.35 -36.99 19.80
C ARG A 468 -19.77 -36.46 19.67
N GLY A 469 -19.99 -35.48 18.79
CA GLY A 469 -21.31 -34.89 18.52
C GLY A 469 -22.10 -35.60 17.42
N MET A 470 -21.50 -36.53 16.67
CA MET A 470 -22.18 -37.14 15.52
C MET A 470 -23.27 -38.12 15.96
N SER A 471 -24.49 -37.88 15.47
CA SER A 471 -25.60 -38.80 15.72
C SER A 471 -25.38 -40.18 15.08
N ARG A 472 -25.68 -41.23 15.85
CA ARG A 472 -25.68 -42.62 15.39
C ARG A 472 -26.97 -43.02 14.67
N ARG A 473 -27.99 -42.16 14.70
CA ARG A 473 -29.25 -42.35 14.00
C ARG A 473 -29.58 -41.10 13.20
N GLY A 474 -30.14 -41.29 12.02
CA GLY A 474 -30.43 -40.14 11.18
C GLY A 474 -31.19 -40.49 9.93
N LEU A 475 -31.48 -39.45 9.18
CA LEU A 475 -32.08 -39.53 7.86
C LEU A 475 -30.96 -39.52 6.84
N PHE A 476 -30.99 -40.46 5.90
CA PHE A 476 -30.09 -40.44 4.76
C PHE A 476 -30.85 -40.48 3.45
N LYS A 477 -30.39 -39.65 2.52
CA LYS A 477 -30.93 -39.55 1.18
C LYS A 477 -30.16 -40.47 0.24
N LEU A 478 -30.87 -41.40 -0.38
CA LEU A 478 -30.33 -42.36 -1.32
C LEU A 478 -30.10 -41.73 -2.71
N PRO A 479 -29.26 -42.34 -3.56
CA PRO A 479 -28.99 -41.83 -4.91
C PRO A 479 -30.23 -41.76 -5.82
N ASP A 480 -31.23 -42.61 -5.57
CA ASP A 480 -32.53 -42.64 -6.26
C ASP A 480 -33.47 -41.50 -5.81
N GLY A 481 -33.09 -40.75 -4.77
CA GLY A 481 -33.85 -39.63 -4.22
C GLY A 481 -34.67 -39.99 -2.99
N ASP A 482 -34.76 -41.26 -2.62
CA ASP A 482 -35.56 -41.73 -1.49
C ASP A 482 -34.92 -41.39 -0.14
N TRP A 483 -35.79 -41.21 0.86
CA TRP A 483 -35.40 -40.98 2.24
C TRP A 483 -35.50 -42.27 3.04
N LYS A 484 -34.45 -42.57 3.82
CA LYS A 484 -34.48 -43.65 4.81
C LYS A 484 -34.01 -43.15 6.16
N ALA A 485 -34.75 -43.50 7.20
CA ALA A 485 -34.29 -43.36 8.57
C ALA A 485 -33.52 -44.63 8.96
N GLY A 486 -32.41 -44.47 9.67
CA GLY A 486 -31.69 -45.64 10.18
C GLY A 486 -30.43 -45.32 10.95
N SER A 487 -29.73 -46.39 11.30
CA SER A 487 -28.43 -46.31 11.95
C SER A 487 -27.39 -45.79 10.97
N LEU A 488 -26.72 -44.72 11.37
CA LEU A 488 -25.65 -44.06 10.63
C LEU A 488 -24.31 -44.66 11.07
N THR A 489 -23.62 -45.35 10.15
CA THR A 489 -22.30 -45.95 10.44
C THR A 489 -21.31 -44.83 10.79
N LEU A 490 -20.70 -44.87 11.97
CA LEU A 490 -19.66 -43.89 12.32
C LEU A 490 -18.36 -44.20 11.57
N PRO A 491 -17.49 -43.21 11.36
CA PRO A 491 -16.14 -43.47 10.87
C PRO A 491 -15.37 -44.37 11.84
N THR A 492 -14.63 -45.34 11.32
CA THR A 492 -13.78 -46.23 12.14
C THR A 492 -12.56 -45.48 12.64
N LYS A 493 -11.92 -45.97 13.73
CA LYS A 493 -10.67 -45.40 14.25
C LYS A 493 -9.57 -45.26 13.18
N LYS A 494 -9.55 -46.14 12.18
CA LYS A 494 -8.61 -46.11 11.05
C LYS A 494 -8.92 -45.01 10.04
N GLU A 495 -10.18 -44.61 9.90
CA GLU A 495 -10.61 -43.54 8.99
C GLU A 495 -10.36 -42.14 9.59
N LEU A 496 -10.32 -42.01 10.92
CA LEU A 496 -10.23 -40.71 11.61
C LEU A 496 -9.06 -39.82 11.19
N PRO A 497 -7.83 -40.33 10.98
CA PRO A 497 -6.71 -39.49 10.55
C PRO A 497 -6.90 -38.88 9.16
N GLN A 498 -7.79 -39.45 8.34
CA GLN A 498 -8.03 -39.05 6.96
C GLN A 498 -9.26 -38.16 6.80
N LEU A 499 -10.10 -38.05 7.85
CA LEU A 499 -11.29 -37.23 7.81
C LEU A 499 -10.94 -35.74 7.76
N LYS A 500 -11.49 -35.06 6.76
CA LYS A 500 -11.49 -33.60 6.66
C LYS A 500 -12.89 -33.10 6.96
N VAL A 501 -12.99 -32.14 7.88
CA VAL A 501 -14.22 -31.42 8.15
C VAL A 501 -14.31 -30.25 7.17
N HIS A 502 -15.42 -30.18 6.46
CA HIS A 502 -15.70 -29.19 5.42
C HIS A 502 -16.88 -28.32 5.82
N HIS A 503 -16.95 -27.09 5.29
CA HIS A 503 -18.12 -26.24 5.43
C HIS A 503 -19.09 -26.50 4.26
N LEU A 504 -20.37 -26.73 4.57
CA LEU A 504 -21.40 -26.93 3.55
C LEU A 504 -21.79 -25.56 2.98
N LEU A 505 -21.43 -25.31 1.72
CA LEU A 505 -21.76 -24.07 1.02
C LEU A 505 -23.11 -24.17 0.30
N HIS A 506 -23.76 -23.03 0.05
CA HIS A 506 -25.07 -22.88 -0.60
C HIS A 506 -26.26 -23.42 0.21
N VAL A 507 -26.13 -23.33 1.54
CA VAL A 507 -27.19 -23.44 2.53
C VAL A 507 -27.06 -22.20 3.43
N GLU A 508 -28.15 -21.72 4.02
CA GLU A 508 -28.17 -20.44 4.76
C GLU A 508 -27.29 -20.47 6.02
N ASP A 509 -27.13 -21.66 6.61
CA ASP A 509 -26.46 -21.84 7.89
C ASP A 509 -25.03 -22.41 7.78
N PRO A 510 -24.14 -22.09 8.75
CA PRO A 510 -22.75 -22.52 8.73
C PRO A 510 -22.56 -23.98 9.18
N LEU A 511 -23.10 -24.91 8.41
CA LEU A 511 -23.07 -26.34 8.72
C LEU A 511 -21.75 -26.99 8.30
N HIS A 512 -21.24 -27.92 9.11
CA HIS A 512 -20.06 -28.72 8.80
C HIS A 512 -20.43 -30.12 8.35
N PHE A 513 -19.61 -30.70 7.46
CA PHE A 513 -19.80 -32.07 7.01
C PHE A 513 -18.48 -32.80 6.83
N ILE A 514 -18.56 -34.13 6.87
CA ILE A 514 -17.47 -35.04 6.48
C ILE A 514 -17.88 -35.86 5.27
N VAL A 515 -16.91 -36.36 4.53
CA VAL A 515 -17.15 -37.34 3.44
C VAL A 515 -16.42 -38.63 3.79
N VAL A 516 -17.13 -39.75 3.72
CA VAL A 516 -16.59 -41.07 4.02
C VAL A 516 -16.88 -42.01 2.86
N HIS A 517 -15.87 -42.78 2.44
CA HIS A 517 -16.05 -43.86 1.48
C HIS A 517 -16.52 -45.13 2.21
N ARG A 518 -17.54 -45.80 1.68
CA ARG A 518 -18.14 -47.00 2.27
C ARG A 518 -17.98 -48.18 1.32
N SER A 519 -17.11 -49.12 1.71
CA SER A 519 -16.79 -50.34 0.97
C SER A 519 -17.88 -51.42 1.08
N GLY A 520 -19.12 -51.08 0.73
CA GLY A 520 -20.21 -52.07 0.59
C GLY A 520 -20.20 -52.75 -0.78
N ALA A 521 -21.14 -53.67 -1.03
CA ALA A 521 -21.22 -54.46 -2.27
C ALA A 521 -21.23 -53.65 -3.58
N LYS A 522 -21.62 -52.37 -3.54
CA LYS A 522 -21.57 -51.47 -4.69
C LYS A 522 -20.61 -50.29 -4.55
N GLY A 523 -19.96 -50.10 -3.38
CA GLY A 523 -19.15 -48.91 -3.07
C GLY A 523 -19.95 -47.61 -3.14
N TYR A 524 -19.88 -46.75 -2.12
CA TYR A 524 -20.50 -45.41 -2.22
C TYR A 524 -19.81 -44.40 -1.32
N PHE A 525 -20.05 -43.12 -1.60
CA PHE A 525 -19.64 -42.03 -0.74
C PHE A 525 -20.82 -41.53 0.07
N ALA A 526 -20.57 -41.27 1.36
CA ALA A 526 -21.52 -40.69 2.29
C ALA A 526 -20.99 -39.32 2.74
N ALA A 527 -21.69 -38.25 2.38
CA ALA A 527 -21.47 -36.92 2.93
C ALA A 527 -22.41 -36.72 4.11
N ARG A 528 -21.89 -36.45 5.31
CA ARG A 528 -22.70 -36.40 6.54
C ARG A 528 -22.45 -35.12 7.33
N LEU A 529 -23.52 -34.50 7.82
CA LEU A 529 -23.42 -33.37 8.75
C LEU A 529 -22.78 -33.78 10.07
N VAL A 530 -22.01 -32.87 10.66
CA VAL A 530 -21.39 -33.08 11.97
C VAL A 530 -22.41 -32.81 13.08
N GLU A 531 -23.23 -31.79 12.88
CA GLU A 531 -24.17 -31.25 13.86
C GLU A 531 -25.50 -32.01 13.91
N PHE A 532 -25.84 -32.74 12.85
CA PHE A 532 -27.14 -33.40 12.71
C PHE A 532 -27.01 -34.78 12.08
N GLY A 533 -27.95 -35.67 12.41
CA GLY A 533 -28.07 -36.99 11.79
C GLY A 533 -28.61 -36.90 10.35
N LEU A 534 -27.93 -36.19 9.46
CA LEU A 534 -28.28 -36.07 8.04
C LEU A 534 -27.12 -36.52 7.15
N GLU A 535 -27.41 -37.41 6.20
CA GLU A 535 -26.41 -37.95 5.27
C GLU A 535 -26.93 -37.96 3.83
N GLY A 536 -26.12 -37.49 2.88
CA GLY A 536 -26.34 -37.65 1.45
C GLY A 536 -25.43 -38.74 0.91
N ARG A 537 -25.98 -39.67 0.12
CA ARG A 537 -25.20 -40.73 -0.54
C ARG A 537 -25.07 -40.46 -2.03
N GLY A 538 -23.92 -40.85 -2.57
CA GLY A 538 -23.61 -40.73 -4.00
C GLY A 538 -22.59 -41.78 -4.46
N VAL A 539 -22.54 -42.00 -5.76
CA VAL A 539 -21.54 -42.88 -6.40
C VAL A 539 -20.14 -42.28 -6.37
N ASP A 540 -20.04 -40.97 -6.17
CA ASP A 540 -18.80 -40.21 -6.07
C ASP A 540 -18.93 -39.12 -4.97
N PRO A 541 -17.82 -38.51 -4.52
CA PRO A 541 -17.87 -37.49 -3.46
C PRO A 541 -18.74 -36.27 -3.82
N ARG A 542 -18.77 -35.87 -5.09
CA ARG A 542 -19.51 -34.69 -5.54
C ARG A 542 -21.02 -34.95 -5.51
N SER A 543 -21.46 -36.11 -6.00
CA SER A 543 -22.87 -36.52 -5.94
C SER A 543 -23.35 -36.71 -4.50
N ALA A 544 -22.50 -37.24 -3.60
CA ALA A 544 -22.83 -37.35 -2.18
C ALA A 544 -23.03 -35.97 -1.51
N VAL A 545 -22.16 -35.00 -1.80
CA VAL A 545 -22.29 -33.63 -1.28
C VAL A 545 -23.51 -32.92 -1.84
N GLU A 546 -23.83 -33.10 -3.13
CA GLU A 546 -25.02 -32.50 -3.72
C GLU A 546 -26.32 -33.12 -3.17
N SER A 547 -26.31 -34.45 -2.96
CA SER A 547 -27.37 -35.17 -2.25
C SER A 547 -27.55 -34.61 -0.83
N LEU A 548 -26.46 -34.35 -0.11
CA LEU A 548 -26.50 -33.74 1.22
C LEU A 548 -27.07 -32.31 1.20
N ARG A 549 -26.66 -31.46 0.24
CA ARG A 549 -27.25 -30.11 0.11
C ARG A 549 -28.74 -30.16 -0.15
N THR A 550 -29.15 -31.06 -1.03
CA THR A 550 -30.57 -31.24 -1.36
C THR A 550 -31.33 -31.74 -0.14
N ALA A 551 -30.75 -32.68 0.61
CA ALA A 551 -31.29 -33.19 1.86
C ALA A 551 -31.47 -32.06 2.88
N VAL A 552 -30.45 -31.21 3.09
CA VAL A 552 -30.51 -30.06 4.01
C VAL A 552 -31.64 -29.11 3.60
N ARG A 553 -31.69 -28.68 2.33
CA ARG A 553 -32.74 -27.75 1.85
C ARG A 553 -34.15 -28.33 2.02
N GLN A 554 -34.33 -29.60 1.69
CA GLN A 554 -35.63 -30.27 1.84
C GLN A 554 -36.02 -30.39 3.31
N TYR A 555 -35.09 -30.81 4.16
CA TYR A 555 -35.30 -30.89 5.60
C TYR A 555 -35.65 -29.50 6.18
N THR A 556 -34.92 -28.45 5.82
CA THR A 556 -35.20 -27.07 6.26
C THR A 556 -36.57 -26.58 5.82
N ARG A 557 -36.97 -26.88 4.58
CA ARG A 557 -38.30 -26.51 4.08
C ARG A 557 -39.43 -27.21 4.83
N GLN A 558 -39.23 -28.49 5.17
CA GLN A 558 -40.27 -29.32 5.76
C GLN A 558 -40.38 -29.15 7.28
N TYR A 559 -39.26 -28.92 7.97
CA TYR A 559 -39.18 -28.94 9.44
C TYR A 559 -38.60 -27.65 10.05
N GLY A 560 -38.27 -26.64 9.23
CA GLY A 560 -37.57 -25.43 9.67
C GLY A 560 -36.07 -25.65 9.90
N THR A 561 -35.37 -24.67 10.48
CA THR A 561 -33.94 -24.78 10.85
C THR A 561 -33.81 -25.35 12.27
N PRO A 562 -33.66 -26.68 12.45
CA PRO A 562 -33.65 -27.30 13.79
C PRO A 562 -32.44 -26.87 14.63
N TRP A 563 -31.35 -26.43 13.98
CA TRP A 563 -30.10 -26.03 14.62
C TRP A 563 -30.11 -24.60 15.19
N LYS A 564 -31.25 -23.89 15.14
CA LYS A 564 -31.44 -22.63 15.90
C LYS A 564 -31.89 -22.87 17.35
N LEU A 565 -32.28 -24.10 17.71
CA LEU A 565 -32.64 -24.47 19.09
C LEU A 565 -31.43 -25.15 19.76
N THR A 566 -30.64 -24.34 20.47
CA THR A 566 -29.64 -24.71 21.50
C THR A 566 -28.58 -25.75 21.14
N LEU A 567 -27.36 -25.28 20.88
CA LEU A 567 -26.15 -25.95 21.38
C LEU A 567 -25.84 -25.34 22.77
N PRO A 568 -25.63 -26.13 23.83
CA PRO A 568 -24.89 -25.65 24.98
C PRO A 568 -23.51 -25.26 24.46
N SER A 569 -23.12 -24.03 24.71
CA SER A 569 -21.78 -23.51 24.49
C SER A 569 -20.76 -24.44 25.14
N VAL A 570 -20.12 -25.30 24.34
CA VAL A 570 -18.82 -25.87 24.70
C VAL A 570 -17.85 -24.71 24.68
N VAL A 571 -17.65 -24.17 25.86
CA VAL A 571 -16.64 -23.19 26.23
C VAL A 571 -15.28 -23.60 25.67
N LEU A 572 -14.82 -22.86 24.66
CA LEU A 572 -13.39 -22.65 24.41
C LEU A 572 -13.06 -21.31 25.08
N GLU A 573 -12.94 -21.32 26.41
CA GLU A 573 -12.47 -20.18 27.18
C GLU A 573 -10.98 -19.94 26.89
N GLY A 574 -10.70 -18.84 26.22
CA GLY A 574 -9.40 -18.17 26.19
C GLY A 574 -9.61 -16.72 26.60
N ARG A 575 -9.50 -16.48 27.92
CA ARG A 575 -9.45 -15.21 28.65
C ARG A 575 -9.49 -13.91 27.82
N LEU A 576 -10.47 -13.06 28.15
CA LEU A 576 -10.26 -11.63 28.34
C LEU A 576 -11.14 -11.15 29.50
N LEU A 577 -10.52 -11.06 30.68
CA LEU A 577 -10.95 -10.15 31.74
C LEU A 577 -10.56 -8.74 31.32
N ARG A 578 -11.52 -7.82 31.22
CA ARG A 578 -11.31 -6.39 31.48
C ARG A 578 -12.57 -5.78 32.10
N HIS A 579 -12.41 -5.43 33.37
CA HIS A 579 -12.92 -4.25 34.06
C HIS A 579 -14.16 -3.55 33.47
N GLU A 580 -15.29 -3.74 34.14
CA GLU A 580 -16.28 -2.68 34.30
C GLU A 580 -16.12 -2.05 35.69
N GLY A 581 -16.06 -0.73 35.72
CA GLY A 581 -16.02 0.07 36.93
C GLY A 581 -15.95 1.55 36.57
N GLN A 582 -17.10 2.20 36.39
CA GLN A 582 -17.56 3.35 37.19
C GLN A 582 -18.72 4.12 36.53
N GLN A 583 -19.84 4.08 37.25
CA GLN A 583 -20.89 5.08 37.47
C GLN A 583 -20.73 6.50 36.87
N CYS A 584 -21.82 7.06 36.33
CA CYS A 584 -22.59 8.13 36.99
C CYS A 584 -23.94 8.44 36.32
N LEU A 585 -24.99 8.33 37.13
CA LEU A 585 -26.24 9.10 37.26
C LEU A 585 -26.54 10.25 36.28
N SER A 586 -27.74 10.22 35.69
CA SER A 586 -28.86 11.19 35.87
C SER A 586 -29.97 10.84 34.86
N ASN A 587 -31.16 10.42 35.32
CA ASN A 587 -32.33 11.25 35.60
C ASN A 587 -32.78 12.12 34.42
N GLU A 588 -33.71 11.62 33.60
CA GLU A 588 -34.83 12.40 33.06
C GLU A 588 -36.02 11.46 32.83
N GLY A 589 -37.00 11.55 33.72
CA GLY A 589 -38.37 11.17 33.43
C GLY A 589 -39.17 12.45 33.30
N LEU A 590 -39.93 12.59 32.21
CA LEU A 590 -41.14 13.40 32.15
C LEU A 590 -42.05 12.82 31.06
N ALA A 591 -43.23 12.42 31.52
CA ALA A 591 -44.35 11.91 30.74
C ALA A 591 -45.17 13.10 30.16
N PRO A 592 -46.17 12.84 29.30
CA PRO A 592 -46.79 13.85 28.45
C PRO A 592 -48.11 14.44 28.99
N HIS A 593 -48.52 15.55 28.37
CA HIS A 593 -49.88 16.16 28.29
C HIS A 593 -50.54 16.69 29.57
N GLU A 594 -50.64 18.01 29.71
CA GLU A 594 -51.79 18.89 29.35
C GLU A 594 -51.35 20.36 29.37
#